data_AF-A0A0D7PV77-F1
#
_entry.id   AF-A0A0D7PV77-F1
#
_cell.length_a   1.000
_cell.length_b   1.000
_cell.length_c   1.000
_cell.angle_alpha   90.00
_cell.angle_beta   90.00
_cell.angle_gamma   90.00
#
_symmetry.space_group_name_H-M   'P 1'
#
loop_
_entity.id
_entity.type
_entity.pdbx_description
1 polymer ?
#
loop_
_entity_poly.entity_id
_entity_poly.type
_entity_poly.pdbx_seq_one_letter_code
_entity_poly.pdbx_strand_id
1 'polypeptide(L)' 'MGFARAQPILRACEALRGKGILAKDTHEHTIRIAPPLVITSDQVDWALEQFATILTQDFS' A
#
# COMPACT_ATOMS: atom_id res chain seq x y z
N MET A 1 10.34 -11.79 -24.41
CA MET A 1 8.94 -11.61 -23.95
C MET A 1 8.86 -12.17 -22.53
N GLY A 2 9.20 -11.35 -21.54
CA GLY A 2 9.41 -11.77 -20.15
C GLY A 2 8.11 -11.66 -19.35
N PHE A 3 7.72 -12.75 -18.71
CA PHE A 3 6.56 -12.85 -17.83
C PHE A 3 6.63 -11.76 -16.75
N ALA A 4 5.65 -10.85 -16.74
CA ALA A 4 5.42 -9.93 -15.65
C ALA A 4 5.00 -10.75 -14.42
N ARG A 5 5.98 -11.18 -13.63
CA ARG A 5 5.73 -11.76 -12.31
C ARG A 5 5.14 -10.63 -11.47
N ALA A 6 3.80 -10.63 -11.32
CA ALA A 6 3.13 -9.66 -10.48
C ALA A 6 3.69 -9.84 -9.06
N GLN A 7 4.53 -8.91 -8.62
CA GLN A 7 5.18 -9.01 -7.33
C GLN A 7 4.11 -8.82 -6.23
N PRO A 8 4.13 -9.58 -5.13
CA PRO A 8 3.15 -9.46 -4.04
C PRO A 8 2.96 -8.01 -3.57
N ILE A 9 4.07 -7.26 -3.54
CA ILE A 9 4.09 -5.85 -3.14
C ILE A 9 3.32 -4.92 -4.09
N LEU A 10 3.33 -5.21 -5.40
CA LEU A 10 2.58 -4.45 -6.40
C LEU A 10 1.07 -4.66 -6.18
N ARG A 11 0.66 -5.89 -5.88
CA ARG A 11 -0.75 -6.21 -5.57
C ARG A 11 -1.23 -5.48 -4.32
N ALA A 12 -0.41 -5.45 -3.27
CA ALA A 12 -0.71 -4.68 -2.08
C ALA A 12 -0.85 -3.16 -2.39
N CYS A 13 0.02 -2.59 -3.24
CA CYS A 13 -0.08 -1.19 -3.66
C CYS A 13 -1.35 -0.91 -4.49
N GLU A 14 -1.74 -1.81 -5.39
CA GLU A 14 -2.99 -1.70 -6.15
C GLU A 14 -4.22 -1.77 -5.25
N ALA A 15 -4.20 -2.64 -4.23
CA ALA A 15 -5.27 -2.77 -3.26
C ALA A 15 -5.40 -1.51 -2.38
N LEU A 16 -4.27 -0.93 -1.92
CA LEU A 16 -4.25 0.35 -1.21
C LEU A 16 -4.81 1.50 -2.06
N ARG A 17 -4.50 1.54 -3.36
CA ARG A 17 -5.09 2.50 -4.29
C ARG A 17 -6.61 2.39 -4.33
N GLY A 18 -7.15 1.17 -4.33
CA GLY A 18 -8.59 0.92 -4.23
C GLY A 18 -9.23 1.42 -2.94
N LYS A 19 -8.44 1.60 -1.87
CA LYS A 19 -8.85 2.22 -0.59
C LYS A 19 -8.60 3.72 -0.53
N GLY A 20 -8.14 4.35 -1.61
CA GLY A 20 -7.85 5.78 -1.66
C GLY A 20 -6.47 6.16 -1.12
N ILE A 21 -5.57 5.19 -0.89
CA ILE A 21 -4.20 5.44 -0.45
C ILE A 21 -3.25 5.25 -1.62
N LEU A 22 -2.50 6.30 -1.94
CA LEU A 22 -1.41 6.21 -2.91
C LEU A 22 -0.15 5.68 -2.22
N ALA A 23 0.40 4.62 -2.79
CA ALA A 23 1.54 3.90 -2.26
C ALA A 23 2.50 3.55 -3.39
N LYS A 24 3.80 3.50 -3.09
CA LYS A 24 4.84 3.11 -4.04
C LYS A 24 5.57 1.87 -3.55
N ASP A 25 5.69 0.88 -4.43
CA ASP A 25 6.52 -0.30 -4.22
C ASP A 25 8.00 0.05 -4.37
N THR A 26 8.82 -0.69 -3.63
CA THR A 26 10.27 -0.79 -3.86
C THR A 26 10.60 -2.24 -4.22
N HIS A 27 11.82 -2.50 -4.68
CA HIS A 27 12.21 -3.75 -5.37
C HIS A 27 11.96 -5.08 -4.62
N GLU A 28 11.62 -5.06 -3.33
CA GLU A 28 11.50 -6.27 -2.52
C GLU A 28 10.18 -6.32 -1.75
N HIS A 29 10.15 -5.81 -0.51
CA HIS A 29 9.03 -5.98 0.41
C HIS A 29 8.64 -4.69 1.13
N THR A 30 9.13 -3.54 0.66
CA THR A 30 8.85 -2.25 1.30
C THR A 30 7.89 -1.42 0.47
N ILE A 31 6.83 -0.95 1.13
CA ILE A 31 5.88 0.04 0.62
C ILE A 31 6.25 1.41 1.19
N ARG A 32 6.25 2.44 0.35
CA ARG A 32 6.42 3.83 0.78
C ARG A 32 5.12 4.60 0.67
N ILE A 33 4.80 5.32 1.73
CA ILE A 33 3.71 6.28 1.82
C ILE A 33 4.32 7.65 2.10
N ALA A 34 3.88 8.68 1.39
CA ALA A 34 4.33 10.06 1.58
C ALA A 34 3.11 10.95 1.85
N PRO A 35 2.59 10.94 3.09
CA PRO A 35 1.48 11.83 3.45
C PRO A 35 1.94 13.30 3.40
N PRO A 36 1.01 14.25 3.20
CA PRO A 36 1.33 15.67 3.26
C PRO A 36 1.66 16.08 4.71
N LEU A 37 2.43 17.16 4.88
CA LEU A 37 2.81 17.69 6.20
C LEU A 37 1.60 18.17 7.04
N VAL A 38 0.46 18.42 6.39
CA VAL A 38 -0.78 18.90 7.01
C VAL A 38 -1.73 17.77 7.43
N ILE A 39 -1.29 16.50 7.33
CA ILE A 39 -2.11 15.35 7.70
C ILE A 39 -2.55 15.44 9.18
N THR A 40 -3.81 15.13 9.46
CA THR A 40 -4.36 15.14 10.82
C THR A 40 -4.21 13.78 11.49
N SER A 41 -4.32 13.73 12.83
CA SER A 41 -4.31 12.46 13.56
C SER A 41 -5.42 11.52 13.10
N ASP A 42 -6.65 12.01 12.91
CA ASP A 42 -7.77 11.19 12.43
C ASP A 42 -7.49 10.58 11.04
N GLN A 43 -6.79 11.31 10.16
CA GLN A 43 -6.40 10.79 8.85
C GLN A 43 -5.32 9.72 8.96
N VAL A 44 -4.40 9.85 9.92
CA VAL A 44 -3.41 8.81 10.22
C VAL A 44 -4.11 7.56 10.75
N ASP A 45 -5.01 7.70 11.72
CA ASP A 45 -5.76 6.59 12.30
C ASP A 45 -6.56 5.85 11.22
N TRP A 46 -7.29 6.58 10.38
CA TRP A 46 -8.00 6.01 9.24
C TRP A 46 -7.06 5.27 8.27
N ALA A 47 -5.89 5.83 7.97
CA ALA A 47 -4.92 5.20 7.08
C ALA A 47 -4.36 3.90 7.67
N LEU A 48 -4.10 3.87 8.98
CA LEU A 48 -3.66 2.68 9.70
C LEU A 48 -4.69 1.54 9.62
N GLU A 49 -5.99 1.84 9.73
CA GLU A 49 -7.06 0.86 9.54
C GLU A 49 -7.05 0.25 8.13
N GLN A 50 -6.81 1.08 7.11
CA GLN A 50 -6.71 0.60 5.73
C GLN A 50 -5.45 -0.25 5.54
N PHE A 51 -4.32 0.15 6.12
CA PHE A 51 -3.09 -0.66 6.09
C PHE A 51 -3.31 -2.02 6.74
N ALA A 52 -3.93 -2.07 7.92
CA ALA A 52 -4.25 -3.34 8.59
C ALA A 52 -5.16 -4.22 7.71
N THR A 53 -6.18 -3.63 7.10
CA THR A 53 -7.11 -4.34 6.21
C THR A 53 -6.44 -4.95 4.99
N ILE A 54 -5.44 -4.27 4.42
CA ILE A 54 -4.76 -4.72 3.20
C ILE A 54 -3.57 -5.61 3.53
N LEU A 55 -2.68 -5.20 4.41
CA LEU A 55 -1.41 -5.89 4.68
C LEU A 55 -1.57 -7.25 5.40
N THR A 56 -2.76 -7.54 5.94
CA THR A 56 -3.09 -8.85 6.51
C THR A 56 -3.67 -9.84 5.49
N GLN A 57 -3.88 -9.41 4.25
CA GLN A 57 -4.32 -10.29 3.17
C GLN A 57 -3.14 -11.10 2.63
N ASP A 58 -3.43 -12.29 2.12
CA ASP A 58 -2.44 -13.11 1.44
C ASP A 58 -2.26 -12.63 -0.01
N PHE A 59 -1.03 -12.28 -0.37
CA PHE A 59 -0.62 -11.87 -1.71
C PHE A 59 0.41 -12.82 -2.33
N SER A 60 0.52 -14.04 -1.79
CA SER A 60 1.46 -15.09 -2.20
C SER A 60 1.18 -15.66 -3.58
#